data_AF-A0A9D7U5J1-F1
#
_entry.id   AF-A0A9D7U5J1-F1
#
_cell.length_a   1.000
_cell.length_b   1.000
_cell.length_c   1.000
_cell.angle_alpha   90.00
_cell.angle_beta   90.00
_cell.angle_gamma   90.00
#
_symmetry.space_group_name_H-M   'P 1'
#
loop_
_entity.id
_entity.type
_entity.pdbx_description
1 polymer ?
#
loop_
_entity_poly.entity_id
_entity_poly.type
_entity_poly.pdbx_seq_one_letter_code
_entity_poly.pdbx_strand_id
1 'polypeptide(L)'
;MRDILLQAGPPVALRDPMYTAMAWGAAVVGLVLYKKVPRLQRMIDVVDALSIGLYGVYGAQKSMSFGLGLLGAIFVGVLNAIGGGILRDIIVRNEPEVFRPGTFYAVAAIVGVTCFVTLSRILSVDADIAAATSIGVTVTIRMLALRFGWKTKTLA
;
A
#
# COMPACT_ATOMS: atom_id res chain seq x y z
N MET A 1 -1.05 8.19 -8.40
CA MET A 1 -0.75 9.34 -7.51
C MET A 1 0.75 9.62 -7.42
N ARG A 2 1.58 8.63 -7.05
CA ARG A 2 3.05 8.77 -7.01
C ARG A 2 3.67 9.47 -8.22
N ASP A 3 3.38 8.99 -9.44
CA ASP A 3 4.05 9.51 -10.65
C ASP A 3 3.73 10.99 -10.91
N ILE A 4 2.56 11.48 -10.47
CA ILE A 4 2.17 12.89 -10.54
C ILE A 4 2.97 13.72 -9.51
N LEU A 5 3.12 13.21 -8.28
CA LEU A 5 3.89 13.87 -7.23
C LEU A 5 5.39 13.96 -7.56
N LEU A 6 5.92 12.94 -8.23
CA LEU A 6 7.30 12.90 -8.70
C LEU A 6 7.51 13.67 -10.02
N GLN A 7 6.45 14.27 -10.58
CA GLN A 7 6.47 14.94 -11.89
C GLN A 7 7.11 14.07 -13.00
N ALA A 8 6.93 12.75 -12.92
CA ALA A 8 7.60 11.76 -13.76
C ALA A 8 6.95 11.60 -15.16
N GLY A 9 6.20 12.60 -15.63
CA GLY A 9 5.41 12.54 -16.85
C GLY A 9 4.08 11.76 -16.70
N PRO A 10 3.51 11.23 -17.80
CA PRO A 10 2.24 10.50 -17.73
C PRO A 10 2.36 9.24 -16.85
N PRO A 11 1.35 8.92 -16.03
CA PRO A 11 1.40 7.78 -15.10
C PRO A 11 1.70 6.47 -15.81
N VAL A 12 2.60 5.65 -15.26
CA VAL A 12 3.04 4.39 -15.89
C VAL A 12 1.84 3.45 -16.13
N ALA A 13 0.87 3.47 -15.21
CA ALA A 13 -0.36 2.67 -15.33
C ALA A 13 -1.18 2.96 -16.60
N LEU A 14 -1.10 4.18 -17.16
CA LEU A 14 -1.80 4.59 -18.38
C LEU A 14 -0.91 4.52 -19.63
N ARG A 15 0.41 4.54 -19.44
CA ARG A 15 1.38 4.53 -20.52
C ARG A 15 1.67 3.12 -21.03
N ASP A 16 1.72 2.16 -20.12
CA ASP A 16 2.12 0.78 -20.44
C ASP A 16 0.87 -0.12 -20.63
N PRO A 17 0.69 -0.70 -21.83
CA PRO A 17 -0.44 -1.57 -22.13
C PRO A 17 -0.58 -2.77 -21.18
N MET A 18 0.53 -3.28 -20.64
CA MET A 18 0.52 -4.48 -19.80
C MET A 18 -0.11 -4.22 -18.44
N TYR A 19 0.16 -3.05 -17.83
CA TYR A 19 -0.49 -2.64 -16.57
C TYR A 19 -1.99 -2.44 -16.76
N THR A 20 -2.39 -1.84 -17.89
CA THR A 20 -3.80 -1.66 -18.22
C THR A 20 -4.50 -3.01 -18.44
N ALA A 21 -3.87 -3.93 -19.18
CA ALA A 21 -4.41 -5.28 -19.40
C ALA A 21 -4.55 -6.07 -18.09
N MET A 22 -3.56 -6.00 -17.19
CA MET A 22 -3.63 -6.61 -15.86
C MET A 22 -4.77 -6.03 -15.02
N ALA A 23 -5.00 -4.71 -15.07
CA ALA A 23 -6.09 -4.07 -14.34
C ALA A 23 -7.47 -4.54 -14.85
N TRP A 24 -7.65 -4.61 -16.17
CA TRP A 24 -8.87 -5.18 -16.76
C TRP A 24 -9.06 -6.65 -16.39
N GLY A 25 -7.98 -7.44 -16.46
CA GLY A 25 -8.01 -8.85 -16.05
C GLY A 25 -8.42 -9.03 -14.59
N ALA A 26 -7.83 -8.27 -13.67
CA ALA A 26 -8.17 -8.29 -12.26
C ALA A 26 -9.64 -7.89 -12.01
N ALA A 27 -10.16 -6.91 -12.75
CA ALA A 27 -11.56 -6.50 -12.67
C ALA A 27 -12.51 -7.63 -13.10
N VAL A 28 -12.23 -8.29 -14.24
CA VAL A 28 -13.03 -9.44 -14.72
C VAL A 28 -12.98 -10.60 -13.71
N VAL A 29 -11.81 -10.92 -13.18
CA VAL A 29 -11.66 -11.98 -12.15
C VAL A 29 -12.47 -11.62 -10.89
N GLY A 30 -12.40 -10.37 -10.44
CA GLY A 30 -13.20 -9.88 -9.31
C GLY A 30 -14.70 -10.02 -9.56
N LEU A 31 -15.17 -9.68 -10.77
CA LEU A 31 -16.56 -9.83 -11.17
C LEU A 31 -17.02 -11.29 -11.22
N VAL A 32 -16.17 -12.22 -11.64
CA VAL A 32 -16.52 -13.66 -11.66
C VAL A 32 -16.57 -14.23 -10.23
N LEU A 33 -15.67 -13.77 -9.35
CA LEU A 33 -15.52 -14.29 -8.00
C LEU A 33 -16.39 -13.59 -6.95
N TYR A 34 -17.20 -12.59 -7.32
CA TYR A 34 -17.97 -11.77 -6.37
C TYR A 34 -18.84 -12.60 -5.41
N LYS A 35 -19.46 -13.70 -5.88
CA LYS A 35 -20.29 -14.60 -5.05
C LYS A 35 -19.49 -15.38 -4.01
N LYS A 36 -18.19 -15.60 -4.23
CA LYS A 36 -17.30 -16.35 -3.33
C LYS A 36 -16.56 -15.46 -2.34
N VAL A 37 -16.65 -14.13 -2.48
CA VAL A 37 -15.96 -13.14 -1.63
C VAL A 37 -16.16 -13.39 -0.13
N PRO A 38 -17.37 -13.69 0.40
CA PRO A 38 -17.55 -13.89 1.83
C PRO A 38 -16.74 -15.07 2.40
N ARG A 39 -16.47 -16.10 1.59
CA ARG A 39 -15.64 -17.25 1.99
C ARG A 39 -14.15 -16.97 1.85
N LEU A 40 -13.77 -16.04 0.99
CA LEU A 40 -12.38 -15.72 0.65
C LEU A 40 -11.85 -14.49 1.38
N GLN A 41 -12.65 -13.87 2.25
CA GLN A 41 -12.33 -12.61 2.91
C GLN A 41 -10.95 -12.62 3.58
N ARG A 42 -10.60 -13.68 4.33
CA ARG A 42 -9.27 -13.79 4.97
C ARG A 42 -8.11 -13.75 3.96
N MET A 43 -8.28 -14.38 2.79
CA MET A 43 -7.22 -14.36 1.77
C MET A 43 -7.13 -12.98 1.11
N ILE A 44 -8.27 -12.32 0.91
CA ILE A 44 -8.31 -10.94 0.39
C ILE A 44 -7.58 -10.01 1.35
N ASP A 45 -7.82 -10.13 2.66
CA ASP A 45 -7.15 -9.31 3.68
C ASP A 45 -5.62 -9.53 3.71
N VAL A 46 -5.17 -10.77 3.53
CA VAL A 46 -3.72 -11.10 3.44
C VAL A 46 -3.10 -10.52 2.17
N VAL A 47 -3.78 -10.67 1.02
CA VAL A 47 -3.31 -10.12 -0.26
C VAL A 47 -3.30 -8.59 -0.23
N ASP A 48 -4.27 -7.97 0.42
CA ASP A 48 -4.30 -6.52 0.66
C ASP A 48 -3.12 -6.08 1.54
N ALA A 49 -2.87 -6.77 2.66
CA ALA A 49 -1.72 -6.49 3.52
C ALA A 49 -0.37 -6.60 2.77
N LEU A 50 -0.21 -7.63 1.94
CA LEU A 50 0.96 -7.80 1.08
C LEU A 50 1.08 -6.67 0.06
N SER A 51 -0.03 -6.30 -0.56
CA SER A 51 -0.08 -5.23 -1.57
C SER A 51 0.35 -3.89 -0.98
N ILE A 52 -0.12 -3.55 0.23
CA ILE A 52 0.29 -2.31 0.94
C ILE A 52 1.81 -2.28 1.13
N GLY A 53 2.40 -3.38 1.60
CA GLY A 53 3.85 -3.49 1.80
C GLY A 53 4.60 -3.30 0.47
N LEU A 54 4.23 -4.07 -0.55
CA LEU A 54 4.86 -4.04 -1.88
C LEU A 54 4.78 -2.66 -2.52
N TYR A 55 3.59 -2.04 -2.54
CA TYR A 55 3.41 -0.71 -3.12
C TYR A 55 4.10 0.39 -2.31
N GLY A 56 4.17 0.23 -0.98
CA GLY A 56 4.90 1.14 -0.11
C GLY A 56 6.39 1.17 -0.41
N VAL A 57 7.02 0.00 -0.43
CA VAL A 57 8.44 -0.18 -0.79
C VAL A 57 8.71 0.34 -2.20
N TYR A 58 7.93 -0.08 -3.18
CA TYR A 58 8.11 0.34 -4.57
C TYR A 58 7.95 1.86 -4.76
N GLY A 59 7.02 2.47 -4.02
CA GLY A 59 6.84 3.92 -4.00
C GLY A 59 8.03 4.65 -3.38
N ALA A 60 8.51 4.19 -2.23
CA ALA A 60 9.65 4.77 -1.54
C ALA A 60 10.95 4.62 -2.34
N GLN A 61 11.20 3.44 -2.92
CA GLN A 61 12.37 3.16 -3.75
C GLN A 61 12.43 4.10 -4.96
N LYS A 62 11.32 4.25 -5.68
CA LYS A 62 11.23 5.19 -6.81
C LYS A 62 11.41 6.64 -6.35
N SER A 63 10.90 7.01 -5.18
CA SER A 63 11.07 8.37 -4.67
C SER A 63 12.52 8.68 -4.31
N MET A 64 13.23 7.70 -3.75
CA MET A 64 14.66 7.83 -3.47
C MET A 64 15.50 7.93 -4.74
N SER A 65 15.13 7.20 -5.81
CA SER A 65 15.82 7.33 -7.11
C SER A 65 15.59 8.69 -7.77
N PHE A 66 14.50 9.38 -7.43
CA PHE A 66 14.22 10.76 -7.84
C PHE A 66 14.91 11.81 -6.95
N GLY A 67 15.77 11.38 -6.01
CA GLY A 67 16.55 12.27 -5.15
C GLY A 67 15.76 12.92 -4.00
N LEU A 68 14.54 12.44 -3.70
CA LEU A 68 13.82 12.97 -2.54
C LEU A 68 14.55 12.62 -1.22
N GLY A 69 14.50 13.56 -0.28
CA GLY A 69 14.96 13.32 1.10
C GLY A 69 14.12 12.27 1.83
N LEU A 70 14.55 11.86 3.04
CA LEU A 70 13.92 10.76 3.79
C LEU A 70 12.41 10.96 3.97
N LEU A 71 11.99 12.15 4.41
CA LEU A 71 10.58 12.45 4.64
C LEU A 71 9.75 12.40 3.34
N GLY A 72 10.31 12.90 2.23
CA GLY A 72 9.66 12.86 0.93
C GLY A 72 9.48 11.43 0.42
N ALA A 73 10.50 10.58 0.59
CA ALA A 73 10.43 9.17 0.22
C ALA A 73 9.39 8.41 1.06
N ILE A 74 9.32 8.67 2.37
CA ILE A 74 8.31 8.08 3.24
C ILE A 74 6.91 8.51 2.82
N PHE A 75 6.69 9.82 2.64
CA PHE A 75 5.39 10.36 2.28
C PHE A 75 4.86 9.78 0.96
N VAL A 76 5.70 9.79 -0.08
CA VAL A 76 5.30 9.27 -1.39
C VAL A 76 5.14 7.75 -1.36
N GLY A 77 5.96 7.02 -0.60
CA GLY A 77 5.80 5.58 -0.39
C GLY A 77 4.48 5.23 0.28
N VAL A 78 4.13 5.90 1.38
CA VAL A 78 2.86 5.70 2.10
C VAL A 78 1.67 6.03 1.20
N LEU A 79 1.71 7.16 0.49
CA LEU A 79 0.65 7.53 -0.46
C LEU A 79 0.51 6.52 -1.60
N ASN A 80 1.61 5.92 -2.06
CA ASN A 80 1.54 4.89 -3.08
C ASN A 80 0.90 3.60 -2.54
N ALA A 81 1.16 3.24 -1.29
CA ALA A 81 0.58 2.08 -0.63
C ALA A 81 -0.93 2.21 -0.41
N ILE A 82 -1.38 3.33 0.16
CA ILE A 82 -2.77 3.52 0.59
C ILE A 82 -3.64 4.22 -0.45
N GLY A 83 -3.05 4.94 -1.40
CA GLY A 83 -3.77 5.80 -2.34
C GLY A 83 -4.71 5.03 -3.27
N GLY A 84 -4.39 3.79 -3.62
CA GLY A 84 -5.28 2.92 -4.40
C GLY A 84 -6.56 2.56 -3.64
N GLY A 85 -6.44 2.21 -2.36
CA GLY A 85 -7.57 1.92 -1.47
C GLY A 85 -8.47 3.15 -1.27
N ILE A 86 -7.87 4.31 -1.04
CA ILE A 86 -8.60 5.58 -0.93
C ILE A 86 -9.41 5.86 -2.21
N LEU A 87 -8.77 5.73 -3.39
CA LEU A 87 -9.46 5.97 -4.66
C LEU A 87 -10.62 4.99 -4.88
N ARG A 88 -10.42 3.71 -4.57
CA ARG A 88 -11.46 2.67 -4.61
C ARG A 88 -12.65 3.06 -3.74
N ASP A 89 -12.40 3.46 -2.50
CA ASP A 89 -13.45 3.76 -1.54
C ASP A 89 -14.27 4.99 -1.97
N ILE A 90 -13.60 6.04 -2.49
CA ILE A 90 -14.26 7.23 -3.05
C ILE A 90 -15.15 6.89 -4.25
N ILE A 91 -14.67 6.05 -5.19
CA ILE A 91 -15.43 5.65 -6.38
C ILE A 91 -16.72 4.91 -5.98
N VAL A 92 -16.64 4.07 -4.95
CA VAL A 92 -17.79 3.32 -4.40
C VAL A 92 -18.66 4.19 -3.48
N ARG A 93 -18.30 5.47 -3.27
CA ARG A 93 -18.98 6.41 -2.35
C ARG A 93 -18.99 5.92 -0.90
N ASN A 94 -17.96 5.18 -0.51
CA ASN A 94 -17.72 4.80 0.87
C ASN A 94 -16.69 5.73 1.51
N GLU A 95 -16.83 5.95 2.81
CA GLU A 95 -15.79 6.63 3.58
C GLU A 95 -14.50 5.80 3.58
N PRO A 96 -13.34 6.37 3.20
CA PRO A 96 -12.10 5.61 3.10
C PRO A 96 -11.69 4.99 4.42
N GLU A 97 -11.21 3.75 4.37
CA GLU A 97 -10.83 3.00 5.58
C GLU A 97 -9.75 3.71 6.40
N VAL A 98 -8.88 4.47 5.72
CA VAL A 98 -7.81 5.29 6.32
C VAL A 98 -8.35 6.34 7.30
N PHE A 99 -9.55 6.87 7.07
CA PHE A 99 -10.15 7.88 7.94
C PHE A 99 -11.03 7.28 9.05
N ARG A 100 -11.30 5.97 9.00
CA ARG A 100 -12.15 5.33 10.00
C ARG A 100 -11.40 5.03 11.29
N PRO A 101 -11.99 5.31 12.46
CA PRO A 101 -11.51 4.81 13.73
C PRO A 101 -11.70 3.29 13.75
N GLY A 102 -10.64 2.50 13.57
CA GLY A 102 -10.85 1.05 13.53
C GLY A 102 -9.74 0.16 13.01
N THR A 103 -8.88 0.59 12.11
CA THR A 103 -7.82 -0.30 11.61
C THR A 103 -6.50 0.43 11.48
N PHE A 104 -5.43 -0.19 11.97
CA PHE A 104 -4.07 0.34 11.88
C PHE A 104 -3.52 0.29 10.44
N TYR A 105 -4.36 0.58 9.42
CA TYR A 105 -4.04 0.52 8.00
C TYR A 105 -2.94 1.52 7.63
N ALA A 106 -3.22 2.80 7.89
CA ALA A 106 -2.27 3.88 7.64
C ALA A 106 -1.01 3.72 8.49
N VAL A 107 -1.17 3.30 9.76
CA VAL A 107 -0.05 3.09 10.68
C VAL A 107 0.87 1.97 10.17
N ALA A 108 0.31 0.84 9.73
CA ALA A 108 1.10 -0.28 9.17
C ALA A 108 1.87 0.14 7.92
N ALA A 109 1.25 0.94 7.04
CA ALA A 109 1.91 1.50 5.86
C ALA A 109 3.05 2.46 6.25
N ILE A 110 2.80 3.39 7.18
CA ILE A 110 3.80 4.35 7.67
C ILE A 110 4.99 3.61 8.30
N VAL A 111 4.73 2.66 9.19
CA VAL A 111 5.79 1.90 9.88
C VAL A 111 6.60 1.08 8.88
N GLY A 112 5.95 0.39 7.95
CA GLY A 112 6.63 -0.41 6.94
C GLY A 112 7.51 0.42 6.01
N VAL A 113 6.96 1.51 5.47
CA VAL A 113 7.71 2.40 4.57
C VAL A 113 8.85 3.10 5.31
N THR A 114 8.61 3.54 6.54
CA THR A 114 9.66 4.14 7.37
C THR A 114 10.78 3.14 7.63
N CYS A 115 10.44 1.90 7.98
CA CYS A 115 11.40 0.81 8.15
C CYS A 115 12.22 0.56 6.87
N PHE A 116 11.58 0.55 5.70
CA PHE A 116 12.29 0.41 4.43
C PHE A 116 13.28 1.56 4.18
N VAL A 117 12.84 2.80 4.36
CA VAL A 117 13.67 3.99 4.12
C VAL A 117 14.84 4.06 5.11
N THR A 118 14.63 3.70 6.38
CA THR A 118 15.73 3.69 7.37
C THR A 118 16.73 2.58 7.10
N LEU A 119 16.28 1.36 6.80
CA LEU A 119 17.18 0.23 6.48
C LEU A 119 18.00 0.51 5.21
N SER A 120 17.37 1.04 4.17
CA SER A 120 18.03 1.31 2.90
C SER A 120 18.96 2.53 2.94
N ARG A 121 18.57 3.62 3.61
CA ARG A 121 19.34 4.89 3.57
C ARG A 121 20.34 5.05 4.71
N ILE A 122 20.05 4.51 5.89
CA ILE A 122 20.88 4.70 7.08
C ILE A 122 21.80 3.48 7.26
N LEU A 123 21.23 2.28 7.24
CA LEU A 123 22.01 1.04 7.43
C LEU A 123 22.68 0.53 6.15
N SER A 124 22.36 1.13 4.98
CA SER A 124 22.90 0.73 3.67
C SER A 124 22.77 -0.77 3.37
N VAL A 125 21.68 -1.38 3.86
CA VAL A 125 21.35 -2.79 3.60
C VAL A 125 20.91 -2.94 2.14
N ASP A 126 21.20 -4.10 1.54
CA ASP A 126 20.70 -4.44 0.21
C ASP A 126 19.19 -4.21 0.10
N ALA A 127 18.81 -3.54 -0.99
CA ALA A 127 17.43 -3.09 -1.21
C ALA A 127 16.42 -4.25 -1.16
N ASP A 128 16.82 -5.43 -1.62
CA ASP A 128 15.97 -6.62 -1.66
C ASP A 128 15.69 -7.16 -0.25
N ILE A 129 16.71 -7.16 0.62
CA ILE A 129 16.55 -7.59 2.02
C ILE A 129 15.72 -6.56 2.78
N ALA A 130 16.01 -5.27 2.60
CA ALA A 130 15.24 -4.19 3.21
C ALA A 130 13.76 -4.21 2.77
N ALA A 131 13.49 -4.53 1.50
CA ALA A 131 12.15 -4.71 0.96
C ALA A 131 11.45 -5.90 1.62
N ALA A 132 12.09 -7.08 1.66
CA ALA A 132 11.51 -8.27 2.26
C ALA A 132 11.18 -8.07 3.75
N THR A 133 12.09 -7.45 4.52
CA THR A 133 11.86 -7.18 5.94
C THR A 133 10.72 -6.17 6.16
N SER A 134 10.69 -5.09 5.39
CA SER A 134 9.65 -4.07 5.53
C SER A 134 8.25 -4.57 5.13
N ILE A 135 8.15 -5.35 4.05
CA ILE A 135 6.90 -6.03 3.66
C ILE A 135 6.46 -6.98 4.76
N GLY A 136 7.38 -7.78 5.31
CA GLY A 136 7.11 -8.67 6.44
C GLY A 136 6.58 -7.92 7.66
N VAL A 137 7.18 -6.77 8.01
CA VAL A 137 6.72 -5.91 9.11
C VAL A 137 5.31 -5.37 8.83
N THR A 138 5.04 -4.83 7.64
CA THR A 138 3.70 -4.32 7.28
C THR A 138 2.64 -5.40 7.38
N VAL A 139 2.90 -6.58 6.80
CA VAL A 139 1.97 -7.71 6.82
C VAL A 139 1.72 -8.18 8.24
N THR A 140 2.79 -8.30 9.04
CA THR A 140 2.68 -8.75 10.43
C THR A 140 1.83 -7.78 11.26
N ILE A 141 2.09 -6.48 11.18
CA ILE A 141 1.29 -5.45 11.88
C ILE A 141 -0.16 -5.53 11.42
N ARG A 142 -0.40 -5.68 10.12
CA ARG A 142 -1.77 -5.73 9.58
C ARG A 142 -2.52 -6.97 10.03
N MET A 143 -1.88 -8.14 9.98
CA MET A 143 -2.47 -9.40 10.43
C MET A 143 -2.74 -9.41 11.93
N LEU A 144 -1.84 -8.83 12.74
CA LEU A 144 -2.07 -8.65 14.18
C LEU A 144 -3.25 -7.71 14.44
N ALA A 145 -3.30 -6.56 13.76
CA ALA A 145 -4.39 -5.60 13.91
C ALA A 145 -5.76 -6.23 13.57
N LEU A 146 -5.84 -7.03 12.51
CA LEU A 146 -7.04 -7.74 12.12
C LEU A 146 -7.40 -8.86 13.11
N ARG A 147 -6.41 -9.65 13.57
CA ARG A 147 -6.64 -10.76 14.51
C ARG A 147 -7.09 -10.29 15.89
N PHE A 148 -6.51 -9.20 16.39
CA PHE A 148 -6.83 -8.66 17.70
C PHE A 148 -7.99 -7.64 17.68
N GLY A 149 -8.57 -7.37 16.50
CA GLY A 149 -9.66 -6.41 16.35
C GLY A 149 -9.28 -5.02 16.87
N TRP A 150 -8.03 -4.63 16.68
CA TRP A 150 -7.49 -3.38 17.21
C TRP A 150 -8.14 -2.19 16.53
N LYS A 151 -9.15 -1.61 17.20
CA LYS A 151 -9.87 -0.42 16.76
C LYS A 151 -9.33 0.81 17.47
N THR A 152 -8.94 1.82 16.72
CA THR A 152 -8.72 3.17 17.26
C THR A 152 -10.04 3.68 17.83
N LYS A 153 -10.02 4.17 19.07
CA LYS A 153 -11.19 4.79 19.70
C LYS A 153 -11.47 6.14 19.05
N THR A 154 -12.73 6.43 18.78
CA THR A 154 -13.18 7.78 18.43
C THR A 154 -12.94 8.69 19.62
N LEU A 155 -12.22 9.80 19.44
CA LEU A 155 -12.16 10.87 20.43
C LEU A 155 -13.52 11.58 20.37
N ALA A 156 -14.43 11.16 21.26
CA ALA A 156 -15.68 11.85 21.55
C ALA A 156 -15.44 12.86 22.69
#